data_AF-A0A418FLF3-F1
#
_entry.id   AF-A0A418FLF3-F1
#
_cell.length_a   1.000
_cell.length_b   1.000
_cell.length_c   1.000
_cell.angle_alpha   90.00
_cell.angle_beta   90.00
_cell.angle_gamma   90.00
#
_symmetry.space_group_name_H-M   'P 1'
#
loop_
_entity.id
_entity.type
_entity.pdbx_description
1 polymer ?
#
loop_
_entity_poly.entity_id
_entity_poly.type
_entity_poly.pdbx_seq_one_letter_code
_entity_poly.pdbx_strand_id
1 'polypeptide(L)'
;MMRSLTPGTESALPIYKFVLTGGPCAGKTTSLDRLSSYFRDLKATDVLNFQWQILSTQIALEDAFTSLAKDTNCPCVILCDRGAMDGSAYMSPDQWEELKVLHDLDTV
;
A
#
# COMPACT_ATOMS: atom_id res chain seq x y z
N MET A 1 -14.45 0.47 14.24
CA MET A 1 -13.73 0.93 15.44
C MET A 1 -12.60 1.86 15.01
N MET A 2 -12.64 3.14 15.42
CA MET A 2 -11.55 4.08 15.18
C MET A 2 -10.54 3.91 16.32
N ARG A 3 -9.32 3.45 16.03
CA ARG A 3 -8.24 3.40 17.02
C ARG A 3 -7.92 4.86 17.41
N SER A 4 -8.02 5.17 18.71
CA SER A 4 -7.57 6.43 19.27
C SER A 4 -6.10 6.65 18.93
N LEU A 5 -5.77 7.81 18.36
CA LEU A 5 -4.38 8.24 18.19
C LEU A 5 -3.92 8.72 19.56
N THR A 6 -3.16 7.90 20.28
CA THR A 6 -2.48 8.35 21.50
C THR A 6 -1.41 9.37 21.13
N PRO A 7 -1.34 10.53 21.81
CA PRO A 7 -0.19 11.43 21.67
C PRO A 7 1.08 10.66 22.05
N GLY A 8 1.97 10.45 21.08
CA GLY A 8 3.21 9.71 21.31
C GLY A 8 4.12 10.49 22.27
N THR A 9 4.45 9.88 23.40
CA THR A 9 5.61 10.26 24.20
C THR A 9 6.86 9.66 23.56
N GLU A 10 7.45 10.39 22.61
CA GLU A 10 8.86 10.35 22.18
C GLU A 10 8.98 11.23 20.91
N SER A 11 10.20 11.62 20.53
CA SER A 11 10.53 12.60 19.49
C SER A 11 10.17 12.20 18.04
N ALA A 12 8.98 11.65 17.81
CA ALA A 12 8.45 11.28 16.51
C ALA A 12 7.60 12.41 15.93
N LEU A 13 7.74 12.65 14.62
CA LEU A 13 6.88 13.57 13.90
C LEU A 13 5.41 13.09 13.97
N PRO A 14 4.44 13.99 14.16
CA PRO A 14 3.03 13.60 14.25
C PRO A 14 2.51 13.00 12.93
N ILE A 15 1.82 11.86 13.02
CA ILE A 15 1.13 11.24 11.88
C ILE A 15 -0.33 11.72 11.83
N TYR A 16 -0.70 12.45 10.78
CA TYR A 16 -2.07 12.93 10.57
C TYR A 16 -2.83 12.01 9.62
N LYS A 17 -3.98 11.49 10.06
CA LYS A 17 -4.89 10.66 9.24
C LYS A 17 -6.20 11.39 8.98
N PHE A 18 -6.45 11.75 7.72
CA PHE A 18 -7.72 12.31 7.27
C PHE A 18 -8.56 11.23 6.58
N VAL A 19 -9.84 11.11 6.94
CA VAL A 19 -10.78 10.20 6.28
C VAL A 19 -11.91 11.03 5.69
N LEU A 20 -12.01 11.04 4.35
CA LEU A 20 -13.07 11.74 3.63
C LEU A 20 -14.28 10.81 3.48
N THR A 21 -15.43 11.19 4.07
CA THR A 21 -16.69 10.44 4.00
C THR A 21 -17.77 11.25 3.26
N GLY A 22 -18.78 10.58 2.70
CA GLY A 22 -19.87 11.21 1.94
C GLY A 22 -20.45 10.31 0.85
N GLY A 23 -21.63 10.63 0.32
CA GLY A 23 -22.32 9.85 -0.72
C GLY A 23 -21.62 9.86 -2.10
N PRO A 24 -22.10 9.08 -3.08
CA PRO A 24 -21.60 9.13 -4.46
C PRO A 24 -21.58 10.57 -4.97
N CYS A 25 -20.54 10.94 -5.72
CA CYS A 25 -20.36 12.29 -6.30
C CYS A 25 -20.20 13.46 -5.30
N ALA A 26 -20.03 13.23 -4.00
CA ALA A 26 -19.74 14.30 -3.01
C ALA A 26 -18.35 14.97 -3.15
N GLY A 27 -17.65 14.78 -4.27
CA GLY A 27 -16.34 15.40 -4.54
C GLY A 27 -15.14 14.75 -3.82
N LYS A 28 -15.31 13.60 -3.15
CA LYS A 28 -14.24 12.94 -2.37
C LYS A 28 -12.98 12.64 -3.19
N THR A 29 -13.14 12.06 -4.38
CA THR A 29 -12.02 11.74 -5.28
C THR A 29 -11.30 13.01 -5.71
N THR A 30 -12.03 14.05 -6.12
CA THR A 30 -11.46 15.34 -6.50
C THR A 30 -10.69 16.01 -5.36
N SER A 31 -11.20 15.94 -4.13
CA SER A 31 -10.51 16.45 -2.94
C SER A 31 -9.23 15.67 -2.66
N LEU A 32 -9.26 14.34 -2.78
CA LEU A 32 -8.09 13.49 -2.58
C LEU A 32 -7.01 13.77 -3.64
N ASP A 33 -7.38 13.95 -4.90
CA ASP A 33 -6.44 14.27 -5.99
C ASP A 33 -5.75 15.63 -5.76
N ARG A 34 -6.52 16.65 -5.34
CA ARG A 34 -5.96 17.97 -5.02
C ARG A 34 -5.03 17.92 -3.82
N LEU A 35 -5.45 17.29 -2.73
CA LEU A 35 -4.65 17.18 -1.50
C LEU A 35 -3.38 16.36 -1.74
N SER A 36 -3.49 15.23 -2.44
CA SER A 36 -2.34 14.37 -2.75
C SER A 36 -1.30 15.06 -3.64
N SER A 37 -1.71 16.00 -4.50
CA SER A 37 -0.79 16.78 -5.33
C SER A 37 -0.11 17.87 -4.51
N TYR A 38 -0.83 18.49 -3.57
CA TYR A 38 -0.29 19.53 -2.71
C TYR A 38 0.75 19.01 -1.70
N PHE A 39 0.57 17.78 -1.18
CA PHE A 39 1.45 17.19 -0.16
C PHE A 39 2.57 16.30 -0.73
N ARG A 40 2.80 16.31 -2.06
CA ARG A 40 3.72 15.37 -2.71
C ARG A 40 5.16 15.86 -2.73
N ASP A 41 5.76 16.03 -1.55
CA ASP A 41 7.21 16.20 -1.39
C ASP A 41 7.80 14.91 -0.80
N LEU A 42 8.20 13.98 -1.67
CA LEU A 42 8.86 12.73 -1.27
C LEU A 42 10.38 12.86 -1.45
N LYS A 43 11.15 12.48 -0.42
CA LYS A 43 12.60 12.32 -0.52
C LYS A 43 12.92 11.02 -1.26
N ALA A 44 14.12 10.89 -1.80
CA ALA A 44 14.54 9.69 -2.54
C ALA A 44 14.42 8.39 -1.70
N THR A 45 14.66 8.46 -0.39
CA THR A 45 14.47 7.34 0.55
C THR A 45 13.00 6.95 0.73
N ASP A 46 12.06 7.86 0.48
CA ASP A 46 10.63 7.58 0.59
C ASP A 46 10.14 6.76 -0.61
N VAL A 47 10.88 6.76 -1.73
CA VAL A 47 10.50 6.03 -2.95
C VAL A 47 10.60 4.52 -2.75
N LEU A 48 11.68 4.01 -2.13
CA LEU A 48 11.83 2.57 -1.85
C LEU A 48 10.74 2.08 -0.89
N ASN A 49 10.55 2.80 0.21
CA ASN A 49 9.48 2.51 1.17
C ASN A 49 8.10 2.54 0.51
N PHE A 50 7.87 3.50 -0.38
CA PHE A 50 6.62 3.61 -1.13
C PHE A 50 6.37 2.38 -2.01
N GLN A 51 7.37 1.92 -2.76
CA GLN A 51 7.24 0.69 -3.56
C GLN A 51 6.98 -0.53 -2.68
N TRP A 52 7.64 -0.64 -1.53
CA TRP A 52 7.37 -1.72 -0.57
C TRP A 52 5.93 -1.69 -0.03
N GLN A 53 5.38 -0.50 0.28
CA GLN A 53 4.00 -0.40 0.75
C GLN A 53 3.00 -0.84 -0.33
N ILE A 54 3.26 -0.53 -1.61
CA ILE A 54 2.45 -1.02 -2.73
C ILE A 54 2.51 -2.54 -2.78
N LEU A 55 3.72 -3.12 -2.80
CA LEU A 55 3.94 -4.56 -2.84
C LEU A 55 3.22 -5.30 -1.70
N SER A 56 3.44 -4.82 -0.46
CA SER A 56 2.80 -5.39 0.74
C SER A 56 1.28 -5.37 0.65
N THR A 57 0.71 -4.31 0.07
CA THR A 57 -0.73 -4.18 -0.09
C THR A 57 -1.26 -5.15 -1.15
N GLN A 58 -0.54 -5.32 -2.27
CA GLN A 58 -0.91 -6.28 -3.31
C GLN A 58 -0.90 -7.70 -2.76
N ILE A 59 0.17 -8.10 -2.04
CA ILE A 59 0.27 -9.41 -1.39
C ILE A 59 -0.89 -9.61 -0.40
N ALA A 60 -1.16 -8.63 0.45
CA ALA A 60 -2.25 -8.73 1.44
C ALA A 60 -3.64 -8.89 0.79
N LEU A 61 -3.87 -8.22 -0.35
CA LEU A 61 -5.11 -8.38 -1.11
C LEU A 61 -5.20 -9.77 -1.74
N GLU A 62 -4.12 -10.23 -2.40
CA GLU A 62 -4.04 -11.56 -3.01
C GLU A 62 -4.28 -12.67 -1.96
N ASP A 63 -3.67 -12.57 -0.78
CA ASP A 63 -3.86 -13.50 0.33
C ASP A 63 -5.30 -13.50 0.84
N ALA A 64 -5.92 -12.33 0.98
CA ALA A 64 -7.30 -12.20 1.45
C ALA A 64 -8.29 -12.89 0.48
N PHE A 65 -8.15 -12.66 -0.82
CA PHE A 65 -8.99 -13.31 -1.83
C PHE A 65 -8.68 -14.80 -1.96
N THR A 66 -7.42 -15.20 -1.82
CA THR A 66 -7.02 -16.61 -1.80
C THR A 66 -7.61 -17.35 -0.61
N SER A 67 -7.61 -16.74 0.57
CA SER A 67 -8.27 -17.31 1.76
C SER A 67 -9.76 -17.49 1.51
N LEU A 68 -10.43 -16.47 0.97
CA LEU A 68 -11.85 -16.54 0.65
C LEU A 68 -12.15 -17.65 -0.37
N ALA A 69 -11.34 -17.77 -1.42
CA ALA A 69 -11.49 -18.81 -2.44
C ALA A 69 -11.30 -20.23 -1.90
N LYS A 70 -10.43 -20.42 -0.89
CA LYS A 70 -10.28 -21.72 -0.20
C LYS A 70 -11.54 -22.09 0.57
N ASP A 71 -12.22 -21.10 1.13
CA ASP A 71 -13.43 -21.31 1.94
C ASP A 71 -14.68 -21.60 1.11
N THR A 72 -14.72 -21.25 -0.19
CA THR A 72 -15.91 -21.46 -1.04
C THR A 72 -16.16 -22.92 -1.41
N ASN A 73 -15.14 -23.79 -1.31
CA ASN A 73 -15.20 -25.21 -1.65
C ASN A 73 -15.75 -25.51 -3.07
N CYS A 74 -15.55 -24.56 -4.00
CA CYS A 74 -15.91 -24.67 -5.41
C CYS A 74 -14.78 -24.13 -6.30
N PRO A 75 -14.72 -24.51 -7.60
CA PRO A 75 -13.73 -23.95 -8.51
C PRO A 75 -13.81 -22.42 -8.56
N CYS A 76 -12.70 -21.74 -8.29
CA CYS A 76 -12.60 -20.28 -8.25
C CYS A 76 -11.43 -19.80 -9.11
N VAL A 77 -11.57 -18.63 -9.74
CA VAL A 77 -10.52 -17.94 -10.50
C VAL A 77 -10.31 -16.58 -9.86
N ILE A 78 -9.06 -16.26 -9.51
CA ILE A 78 -8.65 -14.95 -9.01
C ILE A 78 -7.98 -14.21 -10.17
N LEU A 79 -8.50 -13.03 -10.50
CA LEU A 79 -7.94 -12.15 -11.52
C LEU A 79 -7.39 -10.90 -10.84
N CYS A 80 -6.08 -10.71 -10.91
CA CYS A 80 -5.39 -9.53 -10.39
C CYS A 80 -5.05 -8.59 -11.55
N ASP A 81 -5.46 -7.33 -11.47
CA ASP A 81 -4.93 -6.27 -12.33
C ASP A 81 -3.61 -5.80 -11.70
N ARG A 82 -2.49 -6.34 -12.21
CA ARG A 82 -1.11 -6.30 -11.66
C ARG A 82 -0.83 -7.29 -10.53
N GLY A 83 0.40 -7.82 -10.46
CA GLY A 83 0.83 -8.76 -9.42
C GLY A 83 1.95 -8.20 -8.53
N ALA A 84 2.29 -8.93 -7.47
CA ALA A 84 3.39 -8.59 -6.55
C ALA A 84 4.73 -8.28 -7.28
N MET A 85 5.02 -8.95 -8.39
CA MET A 85 6.26 -8.71 -9.13
C MET A 85 6.28 -7.40 -9.96
N ASP A 86 5.15 -6.71 -10.14
CA ASP A 86 5.08 -5.49 -10.95
C ASP A 86 5.94 -4.35 -10.38
N GLY A 87 6.20 -4.35 -9.06
CA GLY A 87 7.07 -3.38 -8.41
C GLY A 87 8.48 -3.35 -9.01
N SER A 88 9.01 -4.49 -9.45
CA SER A 88 10.35 -4.61 -10.05
C SER A 88 10.52 -3.75 -11.31
N ALA A 89 9.45 -3.48 -12.05
CA ALA A 89 9.49 -2.64 -13.26
C ALA A 89 9.66 -1.14 -12.96
N TYR A 90 9.43 -0.71 -11.71
CA TYR A 90 9.50 0.68 -11.28
C TYR A 90 10.79 1.04 -10.54
N MET A 91 11.76 0.12 -10.47
CA MET A 91 13.02 0.31 -9.76
C MET A 91 14.20 -0.26 -10.52
N SER A 92 15.41 0.22 -10.19
CA SER A 92 16.63 -0.39 -10.75
C SER A 92 16.84 -1.79 -10.16
N PRO A 93 17.62 -2.67 -10.82
CA PRO A 93 17.96 -3.98 -10.27
C PRO A 93 18.57 -3.90 -8.86
N ASP A 94 19.47 -2.94 -8.62
CA ASP A 94 20.10 -2.75 -7.31
C ASP A 94 19.08 -2.37 -6.23
N GLN A 95 18.11 -1.52 -6.57
CA GLN A 95 17.01 -1.12 -5.68
C GLN A 95 16.07 -2.28 -5.36
N TRP A 96 15.83 -3.18 -6.33
CA TRP A 96 15.02 -4.37 -6.12
C TRP A 96 15.72 -5.38 -5.21
N GLU A 97 17.02 -5.61 -5.42
CA GLU A 97 17.81 -6.46 -4.53
C GLU A 97 17.86 -5.90 -3.11
N GLU A 98 18.08 -4.59 -2.95
CA GLU A 98 18.03 -3.92 -1.64
C GLU A 98 16.67 -4.13 -0.96
N LEU A 99 15.57 -3.95 -1.69
CA LEU A 99 14.22 -4.12 -1.17
C LEU A 99 13.95 -5.58 -0.73
N LYS A 100 14.40 -6.57 -1.50
CA LYS A 100 14.25 -7.99 -1.14
C LYS A 100 15.02 -8.33 0.13
N VAL A 101 16.27 -7.90 0.24
CA VAL A 101 17.11 -8.12 1.42
C VAL A 101 16.52 -7.43 2.65
N LEU A 102 16.03 -6.20 2.50
CA LEU A 102 15.44 -5.43 3.60
C LEU A 102 14.18 -6.09 4.19
N HIS A 103 13.42 -6.81 3.37
CA HIS A 103 12.12 -7.37 3.73
C HIS A 103 12.07 -8.90 3.76
N ASP A 104 13.24 -9.57 3.73
CA ASP A 104 13.37 -11.03 3.79
C ASP A 104 12.52 -11.75 2.72
N LEU A 105 12.52 -11.19 1.50
CA LEU A 105 11.80 -11.76 0.37
C LEU A 105 12.66 -12.82 -0.31
N ASP A 106 12.59 -14.04 0.20
CA ASP A 106 13.12 -15.22 -0.49
C ASP A 106 12.19 -15.56 -1.66
N THR A 107 12.60 -15.17 -2.87
CA THR A 107 11.96 -15.55 -4.15
C THR A 107 10.50 -15.10 -4.29
N VAL A 108 10.28 -13.81 -4.57
CA VAL A 108 9.20 -13.41 -5.49
C VAL A 108 9.68 -13.59 -6.93
#